data_AF-A0A9D5M4N8-F1
#
_entry.id   AF-A0A9D5M4N8-F1
#
_cell.length_a   1.000
_cell.length_b   1.000
_cell.length_c   1.000
_cell.angle_alpha   90.00
_cell.angle_beta   90.00
_cell.angle_gamma   90.00
#
_symmetry.space_group_name_H-M   'P 1'
#
loop_
_entity.id
_entity.type
_entity.pdbx_description
1 polymer ?
#
loop_
_entity_poly.entity_id
_entity_poly.type
_entity_poly.pdbx_seq_one_letter_code
_entity_poly.pdbx_strand_id
1 'polypeptide(L)'
;MFYYTFCATPCALKFNGEYLGKVDENLSFIDVDDGFLEFIPIDSTFLPINCFLDKDHLNNNKFVQIIDLYGGFLIIPSFSKRVDPDFKMIGKRRFDFAKPTEICCFSQCGIKLCVEREGMMLFESLPFTPEDIRFETARHNGIDYVVAICVGKRSLIIGFAFTDKIEVVFRSLCDGYGFEKNRLSVLENKRDILKHTVSAVWEFGQQVKPVSYSVTRKKQSFTLNKSLFAYAFFEEILINGDCSDFLTPRLKPKARELKEFLGDFIKVLPPPHFKPDDLLTLLYNDKVEYVKLSFENGLIDNLSIIDK
;
A
#
# COMPACT_ATOMS: atom_id res chain seq x y z
N MET A 1 29.05 8.44 1.74
CA MET A 1 28.21 7.28 2.13
C MET A 1 26.97 7.30 1.22
N PHE A 2 26.49 6.16 0.74
CA PHE A 2 25.36 6.15 -0.18
C PHE A 2 24.01 6.13 0.55
N TYR A 3 23.20 7.15 0.28
CA TYR A 3 21.83 7.25 0.77
C TYR A 3 20.86 7.19 -0.41
N TYR A 4 20.09 6.12 -0.43
CA TYR A 4 19.02 5.88 -1.37
C TYR A 4 17.73 6.47 -0.85
N THR A 5 16.92 7.01 -1.74
CA THR A 5 15.60 7.55 -1.41
C THR A 5 14.54 6.83 -2.23
N PHE A 6 13.48 6.42 -1.56
CA PHE A 6 12.28 5.88 -2.18
C PHE A 6 11.06 6.51 -1.51
N CYS A 7 10.19 7.15 -2.30
CA CYS A 7 9.08 7.89 -1.73
C CYS A 7 7.79 7.75 -2.54
N ALA A 8 6.74 7.21 -1.91
CA ALA A 8 5.41 7.12 -2.52
C ALA A 8 4.76 8.49 -2.77
N THR A 9 5.14 9.53 -2.01
CA THR A 9 4.63 10.91 -2.18
C THR A 9 5.70 11.77 -2.84
N PRO A 10 5.55 12.15 -4.12
CA PRO A 10 6.56 12.96 -4.81
C PRO A 10 6.97 14.21 -4.02
N CYS A 11 8.26 14.39 -3.81
CA CYS A 11 8.81 15.49 -3.03
C CYS A 11 10.12 16.02 -3.61
N ALA A 12 10.46 17.26 -3.27
CA ALA A 12 11.79 17.82 -3.48
C ALA A 12 12.71 17.37 -2.35
N LEU A 13 13.94 16.97 -2.72
CA LEU A 13 15.00 16.63 -1.79
C LEU A 13 15.98 17.79 -1.67
N LYS A 14 16.33 18.15 -0.45
CA LYS A 14 17.45 19.03 -0.16
C LYS A 14 18.47 18.37 0.76
N PHE A 15 19.73 18.76 0.62
CA PHE A 15 20.81 18.42 1.53
C PHE A 15 21.49 19.70 1.99
N ASN A 16 21.56 19.93 3.30
CA ASN A 16 22.10 21.16 3.90
C ASN A 16 21.51 22.45 3.29
N GLY A 17 20.22 22.43 2.95
CA GLY A 17 19.50 23.54 2.33
C GLY A 17 19.62 23.64 0.80
N GLU A 18 20.55 22.91 0.17
CA GLU A 18 20.72 22.89 -1.28
C GLU A 18 19.77 21.91 -1.95
N TYR A 19 19.12 22.32 -3.05
CA TYR A 19 18.19 21.47 -3.80
C TYR A 19 18.94 20.45 -4.65
N LEU A 20 18.67 19.16 -4.40
CA LEU A 20 19.30 18.06 -5.11
C LEU A 20 18.43 17.47 -6.23
N GLY A 21 17.11 17.64 -6.15
CA GLY A 21 16.21 17.10 -7.16
C GLY A 21 14.85 16.69 -6.62
N LYS A 22 14.11 15.97 -7.45
CA LYS A 22 12.82 15.36 -7.11
C LYS A 22 13.03 13.88 -6.80
N VAL A 23 12.40 13.39 -5.73
CA VAL A 23 12.34 11.97 -5.40
C VAL A 23 10.89 11.48 -5.44
N ASP A 24 10.71 10.25 -5.88
CA ASP A 24 9.41 9.60 -6.00
C ASP A 24 9.57 8.07 -5.86
N GLU A 25 8.69 7.28 -6.48
CA GLU A 25 8.73 5.82 -6.41
C GLU A 25 9.91 5.21 -7.19
N ASN A 26 10.71 6.03 -7.88
CA ASN A 26 11.98 5.58 -8.46
C ASN A 26 13.10 5.69 -7.44
N LEU A 27 13.88 4.62 -7.36
CA LEU A 27 15.05 4.57 -6.50
C LEU A 27 16.10 5.55 -7.02
N SER A 28 16.44 6.55 -6.20
CA SER A 28 17.51 7.53 -6.47
C SER A 28 18.52 7.49 -5.34
N PHE A 29 19.76 7.93 -5.56
CA PHE A 29 20.76 7.98 -4.50
C PHE A 29 21.56 9.27 -4.53
N ILE A 30 22.10 9.60 -3.37
CA ILE A 30 23.09 10.66 -3.16
C ILE A 30 24.31 10.04 -2.48
N ASP A 31 25.49 10.54 -2.81
CA ASP A 31 26.73 10.21 -2.11
C ASP A 31 27.16 11.43 -1.31
N VAL A 32 26.91 11.36 -0.01
CA VAL A 32 27.21 12.43 0.94
C VAL A 32 27.72 11.83 2.24
N ASP A 33 28.43 12.63 3.02
CA ASP A 33 28.78 12.27 4.40
C ASP A 33 27.63 12.65 5.34
N ASP A 34 27.96 12.96 6.59
CA ASP A 34 26.98 13.38 7.57
C ASP A 34 26.39 14.75 7.23
N GLY A 35 25.11 14.95 7.54
CA GLY A 35 24.43 16.21 7.22
C GLY A 35 22.93 16.17 7.47
N PHE A 36 22.22 17.11 6.85
CA PHE A 36 20.79 17.31 7.06
C PHE A 36 20.02 17.14 5.75
N LEU A 37 19.08 16.20 5.72
CA LEU A 37 18.15 16.03 4.63
C LEU A 37 16.80 16.68 4.94
N GLU A 38 16.24 17.31 3.92
CA GLU A 38 14.86 17.80 3.94
C GLU A 38 14.09 17.21 2.77
N PHE A 39 12.92 16.65 3.08
CA PHE A 39 11.96 16.17 2.10
C PHE A 39 10.76 17.11 2.12
N ILE A 40 10.51 17.79 1.00
CA ILE A 40 9.44 18.78 0.85
C ILE A 40 8.41 18.25 -0.14
N PRO A 41 7.24 17.79 0.32
CA PRO A 41 6.16 17.31 -0.56
C PRO A 41 5.80 18.33 -1.63
N ILE A 42 5.63 17.86 -2.87
CA ILE A 42 5.09 18.70 -3.95
C ILE A 42 3.63 19.06 -3.65
N ASP A 43 2.90 18.15 -3.02
CA ASP A 43 1.54 18.39 -2.54
C ASP A 43 1.57 19.18 -1.22
N SER A 44 1.08 20.42 -1.29
CA SER A 44 1.02 21.36 -0.15
C SER A 44 0.16 20.87 1.01
N THR A 45 -0.68 19.84 0.83
CA THR A 45 -1.47 19.24 1.92
C THR A 45 -0.61 18.44 2.90
N PHE A 46 0.66 18.20 2.61
CA PHE A 46 1.59 17.50 3.50
C PHE A 46 2.61 18.47 4.14
N LEU A 47 3.08 18.08 5.33
CA LEU A 47 4.16 18.77 6.04
C LEU A 47 5.52 18.27 5.54
N PRO A 48 6.52 19.16 5.35
CA PRO A 48 7.89 18.74 5.14
C PRO A 48 8.41 17.91 6.31
N ILE A 49 9.34 17.01 6.02
CA ILE A 49 10.06 16.27 7.06
C ILE A 49 11.56 16.44 6.85
N ASN A 50 12.32 16.22 7.91
CA ASN A 50 13.77 16.27 7.86
C ASN A 50 14.37 15.11 8.64
N CYS A 51 15.61 14.75 8.32
CA CYS A 51 16.40 13.84 9.12
C CYS A 51 17.87 14.23 9.09
N PHE A 52 18.55 13.99 10.20
CA PHE A 52 20.00 14.07 10.26
C PHE A 52 20.56 12.72 9.80
N LEU A 53 21.46 12.80 8.82
CA LEU A 53 22.34 11.72 8.44
C LEU A 53 23.54 11.81 9.35
N ASP A 54 23.48 11.15 10.49
CA ASP A 54 24.67 10.88 11.28
C ASP A 54 24.56 9.46 11.83
N LYS A 55 25.70 8.82 12.07
CA LYS A 55 25.74 7.41 12.48
C LYS A 55 25.02 7.14 13.80
N ASP A 56 24.81 8.16 14.63
CA ASP A 56 24.24 8.04 15.96
C ASP A 56 22.71 8.31 15.99
N HIS A 57 22.15 8.98 14.96
CA HIS A 57 20.76 9.48 14.93
C HIS A 57 19.93 9.00 13.73
N LEU A 58 20.46 8.10 12.87
CA LEU A 58 19.73 7.51 11.73
C LEU A 58 18.35 6.93 12.10
N ASN A 59 18.09 6.56 13.36
CA ASN A 59 16.81 5.97 13.79
C ASN A 59 15.90 6.86 14.66
N ASN A 60 16.20 8.16 14.82
CA ASN A 60 15.45 9.00 15.77
C ASN A 60 14.21 9.71 15.23
N ASN A 61 13.85 9.55 13.94
CA ASN A 61 12.66 10.18 13.38
C ASN A 61 11.58 9.16 12.99
N LYS A 62 10.45 9.15 13.73
CA LYS A 62 9.29 8.30 13.45
C LYS A 62 8.64 8.51 12.06
N PHE A 63 8.96 9.60 11.39
CA PHE A 63 8.48 9.94 10.05
C PHE A 63 9.46 9.54 8.95
N VAL A 64 10.59 8.96 9.29
CA VAL A 64 11.59 8.49 8.33
C VAL A 64 11.95 7.06 8.69
N GLN A 65 11.67 6.15 7.77
CA GLN A 65 12.16 4.79 7.88
C GLN A 65 13.53 4.71 7.20
N ILE A 66 14.50 4.12 7.90
CA ILE A 66 15.84 3.86 7.36
C ILE A 66 16.10 2.36 7.39
N ILE A 67 16.50 1.82 6.24
CA ILE A 67 16.81 0.39 6.07
C ILE A 67 18.25 0.24 5.59
N ASP A 68 19.01 -0.63 6.22
CA ASP A 68 20.37 -0.98 5.78
C ASP A 68 20.32 -1.81 4.49
N LEU A 69 21.02 -1.35 3.45
CA LEU A 69 21.15 -2.01 2.16
C LEU A 69 22.43 -2.88 2.06
N TYR A 70 23.20 -3.00 3.14
CA TYR A 70 24.49 -3.69 3.22
C TYR A 70 25.54 -3.08 2.26
N GLY A 71 25.72 -1.77 2.37
CA GLY A 71 26.57 -0.96 1.49
C GLY A 71 26.11 0.51 1.36
N GLY A 72 24.92 0.81 1.87
CA GLY A 72 24.32 2.13 1.96
C GLY A 72 23.01 2.05 2.75
N PHE A 73 22.24 3.13 2.79
CA PHE A 73 20.96 3.18 3.49
C PHE A 73 19.82 3.57 2.56
N LEU A 74 18.67 2.92 2.69
CA LEU A 74 17.41 3.32 2.05
C LEU A 74 16.59 4.17 3.02
N ILE A 75 16.25 5.37 2.58
CA ILE A 75 15.45 6.35 3.31
C ILE A 75 14.07 6.42 2.69
N ILE A 76 13.05 6.13 3.51
CA ILE A 76 11.64 6.14 3.12
C ILE A 76 10.91 7.18 3.99
N PRO A 77 10.65 8.39 3.46
CA PRO A 77 9.94 9.43 4.19
C PRO A 77 8.43 9.13 4.24
N SER A 78 7.82 9.38 5.39
CA SER A 78 6.39 9.23 5.67
C SER A 78 5.81 10.56 6.15
N PHE A 79 5.07 11.23 5.26
CA PHE A 79 4.57 12.58 5.52
C PHE A 79 3.27 12.59 6.32
N SER A 80 3.21 13.51 7.28
CA SER A 80 1.96 13.87 7.93
C SER A 80 1.23 14.93 7.10
N LYS A 81 -0.11 14.87 7.08
CA LYS A 81 -0.91 15.94 6.49
C LYS A 81 -0.83 17.21 7.33
N ARG A 82 -0.91 18.36 6.67
CA ARG A 82 -1.14 19.64 7.31
C ARG A 82 -2.48 19.61 8.04
N VAL A 83 -2.48 20.25 9.20
CA VAL A 83 -3.68 20.47 9.99
C VAL A 83 -4.45 21.60 9.32
N ASP A 84 -5.58 21.27 8.72
CA ASP A 84 -6.59 22.25 8.34
C ASP A 84 -7.50 22.50 9.55
N PRO A 85 -7.45 23.68 10.20
CA PRO A 85 -8.27 23.95 11.38
C PRO A 85 -9.75 24.10 11.05
N ASP A 86 -10.10 24.35 9.79
CA ASP A 86 -11.47 24.67 9.40
C ASP A 86 -12.34 23.41 9.45
N PHE A 87 -13.43 23.50 10.21
CA PHE A 87 -14.41 22.43 10.27
C PHE A 87 -15.27 22.43 9.01
N LYS A 88 -15.32 21.30 8.31
CA LYS A 88 -16.22 21.07 7.18
C LYS A 88 -16.92 19.73 7.30
N MET A 89 -18.25 19.73 7.43
CA MET A 89 -19.04 18.50 7.31
C MET A 89 -19.08 18.06 5.84
N ILE A 90 -18.68 16.83 5.56
CA ILE A 90 -18.71 16.24 4.22
C ILE A 90 -19.98 15.41 4.03
N GLY A 91 -20.38 14.66 5.04
CA GLY A 91 -21.66 13.95 5.04
C GLY A 91 -21.96 13.31 6.37
N LYS A 92 -23.24 13.06 6.62
CA LYS A 92 -23.72 12.48 7.87
C LYS A 92 -24.95 11.63 7.60
N ARG A 93 -25.03 10.47 8.23
CA ARG A 93 -26.21 9.61 8.18
C ARG A 93 -26.46 8.94 9.53
N ARG A 94 -27.73 8.92 9.91
CA ARG A 94 -28.23 8.15 11.06
C ARG A 94 -28.89 6.87 10.56
N PHE A 95 -28.70 5.79 11.30
CA PHE A 95 -29.26 4.48 11.04
C PHE A 95 -30.13 4.04 12.22
N ASP A 96 -31.36 3.66 11.92
CA ASP A 96 -32.35 3.21 12.90
C ASP A 96 -32.23 1.69 13.11
N PHE A 97 -31.07 1.27 13.59
CA PHE A 97 -30.86 -0.07 14.11
C PHE A 97 -31.52 -0.24 15.49
N ALA A 98 -31.45 -1.45 16.06
CA ALA A 98 -31.94 -1.69 17.42
C ALA A 98 -31.34 -0.71 18.45
N LYS A 99 -30.11 -0.25 18.16
CA LYS A 99 -29.39 0.77 18.89
C LYS A 99 -29.05 1.90 17.90
N PRO A 100 -29.44 3.16 18.14
CA PRO A 100 -29.18 4.24 17.20
C PRO A 100 -27.69 4.38 16.88
N THR A 101 -27.37 4.42 15.60
CA THR A 101 -26.00 4.59 15.10
C THR A 101 -25.96 5.82 14.21
N GLU A 102 -24.94 6.65 14.38
CA GLU A 102 -24.66 7.78 13.49
C GLU A 102 -23.25 7.65 12.91
N ILE A 103 -23.12 7.97 11.62
CA ILE A 103 -21.82 8.09 10.98
C ILE A 103 -21.72 9.47 10.36
N CYS A 104 -20.65 10.21 10.68
CA CYS A 104 -20.34 11.49 10.10
C CYS A 104 -18.91 11.53 9.55
N CYS A 105 -18.76 12.10 8.35
CA CYS A 105 -17.50 12.38 7.71
C CYS A 105 -17.29 13.88 7.70
N PHE A 106 -16.17 14.33 8.24
CA PHE A 106 -15.84 15.75 8.33
C PHE A 106 -14.34 15.99 8.20
N SER A 107 -13.98 17.20 7.79
CA SER A 107 -12.62 17.72 7.83
C SER A 107 -12.47 18.58 9.08
N GLN A 108 -11.50 18.24 9.93
CA GLN A 108 -10.95 19.10 10.98
C GLN A 108 -9.63 18.44 11.44
N CYS A 109 -8.52 19.12 11.19
CA CYS A 109 -7.17 18.61 11.38
C CYS A 109 -6.93 17.31 10.59
N GLY A 110 -7.28 17.32 9.30
CA GLY A 110 -7.38 16.12 8.47
C GLY A 110 -8.83 15.63 8.37
N ILE A 111 -9.04 14.49 7.72
CA ILE A 111 -10.37 14.03 7.36
C ILE A 111 -10.69 12.78 8.12
N LYS A 112 -11.83 12.83 8.80
CA LYS A 112 -12.23 11.84 9.79
C LYS A 112 -13.60 11.31 9.45
N LEU A 113 -13.74 10.00 9.61
CA LEU A 113 -15.02 9.32 9.68
C LEU A 113 -15.25 8.95 11.14
N CYS A 114 -16.29 9.50 11.74
CA CYS A 114 -16.69 9.24 13.12
C CYS A 114 -17.94 8.38 13.11
N VAL A 115 -17.89 7.27 13.84
CA VAL A 115 -19.02 6.37 14.06
C VAL A 115 -19.40 6.44 15.53
N GLU A 116 -20.63 6.81 15.80
CA GLU A 116 -21.19 6.92 17.15
C GLU A 116 -22.33 5.92 17.34
N ARG A 117 -22.33 5.21 18.46
CA ARG A 117 -23.40 4.29 18.87
C ARG A 117 -23.45 4.17 20.37
N GLU A 118 -24.58 4.52 21.00
CA GLU A 118 -24.79 4.42 22.45
C GLU A 118 -23.64 5.01 23.30
N GLY A 119 -23.12 6.18 22.92
CA GLY A 119 -22.01 6.82 23.63
C GLY A 119 -20.62 6.23 23.36
N MET A 120 -20.53 5.14 22.59
CA MET A 120 -19.26 4.69 21.99
C MET A 120 -18.96 5.52 20.75
N MET A 121 -17.67 5.81 20.53
CA MET A 121 -17.20 6.57 19.40
C MET A 121 -15.94 5.93 18.81
N LEU A 122 -15.91 5.79 17.49
CA LEU A 122 -14.76 5.31 16.73
C LEU A 122 -14.39 6.36 15.68
N PHE A 123 -13.10 6.68 15.57
CA PHE A 123 -12.57 7.60 14.56
C PHE A 123 -11.65 6.88 13.59
N GLU A 124 -11.92 7.05 12.29
CA GLU A 124 -11.07 6.58 11.20
C GLU A 124 -10.52 7.77 10.42
N SER A 125 -9.21 7.78 10.16
CA SER A 125 -8.58 8.81 9.32
C SER A 125 -8.65 8.42 7.84
N LEU A 126 -9.08 9.36 7.00
CA LEU A 126 -9.18 9.16 5.56
C LEU A 126 -7.94 9.68 4.80
N PRO A 127 -7.44 8.92 3.80
CA PRO A 127 -6.25 9.28 3.05
C PRO A 127 -6.49 10.40 2.03
N PHE A 128 -7.74 10.80 1.76
CA PHE A 128 -8.09 11.90 0.86
C PHE A 128 -9.40 12.58 1.30
N THR A 129 -9.69 13.72 0.69
CA THR A 129 -10.99 14.40 0.82
C THR A 129 -12.00 13.77 -0.11
N PRO A 130 -13.01 13.03 0.40
CA PRO A 130 -14.02 12.49 -0.46
C PRO A 130 -14.87 13.61 -1.07
N GLU A 131 -15.24 13.41 -2.34
CA GLU A 131 -16.20 14.24 -3.06
C GLU A 131 -17.63 14.00 -2.55
N ASP A 132 -17.91 12.77 -2.13
CA ASP A 132 -19.20 12.31 -1.61
C ASP A 132 -18.98 11.15 -0.62
N ILE A 133 -19.92 10.94 0.29
CA ILE A 133 -19.96 9.74 1.14
C ILE A 133 -21.30 9.05 1.03
N ARG A 134 -21.24 7.77 0.67
CA ARG A 134 -22.40 6.90 0.53
C ARG A 134 -22.38 5.84 1.61
N PHE A 135 -23.55 5.30 1.91
CA PHE A 135 -23.69 4.28 2.93
C PHE A 135 -24.60 3.16 2.45
N GLU A 136 -24.10 1.94 2.58
CA GLU A 136 -24.86 0.71 2.40
C GLU A 136 -24.99 0.00 3.74
N THR A 137 -26.03 -0.84 3.87
CA THR A 137 -26.30 -1.59 5.10
C THR A 137 -26.45 -3.07 4.81
N ALA A 138 -25.91 -3.90 5.70
CA ALA A 138 -26.14 -5.33 5.71
C ALA A 138 -26.58 -5.79 7.11
N ARG A 139 -27.27 -6.92 7.18
CA ARG A 139 -27.67 -7.54 8.45
C ARG A 139 -27.53 -9.05 8.36
N HIS A 140 -26.97 -9.65 9.41
CA HIS A 140 -26.85 -11.10 9.51
C HIS A 140 -26.92 -11.54 10.98
N ASN A 141 -27.85 -12.45 11.32
CA ASN A 141 -28.01 -13.03 12.66
C ASN A 141 -27.95 -12.01 13.81
N GLY A 142 -28.62 -10.86 13.65
CA GLY A 142 -28.66 -9.81 14.67
C GLY A 142 -27.45 -8.88 14.72
N ILE A 143 -26.44 -9.08 13.86
CA ILE A 143 -25.34 -8.15 13.65
C ILE A 143 -25.75 -7.15 12.56
N ASP A 144 -25.73 -5.86 12.90
CA ASP A 144 -25.88 -4.77 11.95
C ASP A 144 -24.52 -4.37 11.38
N TYR A 145 -24.48 -4.10 10.08
CA TYR A 145 -23.31 -3.61 9.38
C TYR A 145 -23.62 -2.32 8.63
N VAL A 146 -22.66 -1.39 8.62
CA VAL A 146 -22.67 -0.24 7.70
C VAL A 146 -21.40 -0.23 6.90
N VAL A 147 -21.53 -0.07 5.59
CA VAL A 147 -20.42 0.11 4.67
C VAL A 147 -20.40 1.56 4.22
N ALA A 148 -19.44 2.33 4.73
CA ALA A 148 -19.19 3.70 4.32
C ALA A 148 -18.30 3.71 3.08
N ILE A 149 -18.75 4.37 2.02
CA ILE A 149 -18.06 4.50 0.75
C ILE A 149 -17.67 5.97 0.58
N CYS A 150 -16.39 6.25 0.77
CA CYS A 150 -15.80 7.58 0.59
C CYS A 150 -15.38 7.71 -0.88
N VAL A 151 -16.16 8.45 -1.67
CA VAL A 151 -16.00 8.57 -3.12
C VAL A 151 -14.90 9.59 -3.46
N GLY A 152 -14.01 9.25 -4.38
CA GLY A 152 -13.03 10.15 -4.96
C GLY A 152 -12.49 9.54 -6.26
N LYS A 153 -11.31 9.99 -6.73
CA LYS A 153 -10.64 9.38 -7.91
C LYS A 153 -10.50 7.85 -7.80
N ARG A 154 -10.25 7.37 -6.58
CA ARG A 154 -10.44 5.99 -6.13
C ARG A 154 -11.34 6.07 -4.90
N SER A 155 -12.18 5.06 -4.68
CA SER A 155 -13.08 5.03 -3.53
C SER A 155 -12.45 4.26 -2.38
N LEU A 156 -12.51 4.81 -1.17
CA LEU A 156 -12.16 4.09 0.05
C LEU A 156 -13.43 3.54 0.68
N ILE A 157 -13.48 2.23 0.86
CA ILE A 157 -14.61 1.53 1.47
C ILE A 157 -14.21 1.07 2.86
N ILE A 158 -15.04 1.39 3.85
CA ILE A 158 -14.86 1.02 5.25
C ILE A 158 -16.13 0.33 5.74
N GLY A 159 -16.02 -0.93 6.15
CA GLY A 159 -17.11 -1.71 6.72
C GLY A 159 -17.03 -1.70 8.25
N PHE A 160 -18.14 -1.37 8.89
CA PHE A 160 -18.30 -1.38 10.34
C PHE A 160 -19.25 -2.49 10.77
N ALA A 161 -18.87 -3.25 11.78
CA ALA A 161 -19.74 -4.20 12.47
C ALA A 161 -20.18 -3.61 13.80
N PHE A 162 -21.46 -3.80 14.13
CA PHE A 162 -22.11 -3.26 15.31
C PHE A 162 -22.58 -4.38 16.22
N THR A 163 -21.66 -4.94 17.01
CA THR A 163 -21.93 -5.97 18.02
C THR A 163 -22.17 -5.33 19.39
N ASP A 164 -21.48 -5.79 20.43
CA ASP A 164 -21.25 -5.11 21.70
C ASP A 164 -20.29 -3.91 21.59
N LYS A 165 -19.49 -3.84 20.52
CA LYS A 165 -18.58 -2.73 20.19
C LYS A 165 -18.74 -2.27 18.74
N ILE A 166 -18.03 -1.21 18.38
CA ILE A 166 -17.87 -0.73 17.00
C ILE A 166 -16.55 -1.28 16.47
N GLU A 167 -16.58 -2.11 15.42
CA GLU A 167 -15.38 -2.70 14.82
C GLU A 167 -15.25 -2.34 13.34
N VAL A 168 -14.04 -1.98 12.90
CA VAL A 168 -13.71 -1.95 11.47
C VAL A 168 -13.44 -3.37 11.00
N VAL A 169 -14.34 -3.90 10.17
CA VAL A 169 -14.28 -5.28 9.66
C VAL A 169 -13.86 -5.36 8.20
N PHE A 170 -13.82 -4.23 7.50
CA PHE A 170 -13.35 -4.15 6.13
C PHE A 170 -12.74 -2.78 5.85
N ARG A 171 -11.62 -2.74 5.13
CA ARG A 171 -11.02 -1.50 4.64
C ARG A 171 -10.27 -1.76 3.35
N SER A 172 -10.70 -1.14 2.24
CA SER A 172 -9.97 -1.21 0.97
C SER A 172 -10.13 0.03 0.11
N LEU A 173 -9.07 0.36 -0.63
CA LEU A 173 -9.05 1.42 -1.64
C LEU A 173 -9.22 0.80 -3.04
N CYS A 174 -10.34 1.06 -3.69
CA CYS A 174 -10.73 0.43 -4.95
C CYS A 174 -11.04 1.44 -6.06
N ASP A 175 -10.94 0.98 -7.30
CA ASP A 175 -11.26 1.73 -8.51
C ASP A 175 -12.72 1.53 -8.93
N GLY A 176 -13.35 0.44 -8.47
CA GLY A 176 -14.77 0.17 -8.65
C GLY A 176 -15.33 -0.68 -7.51
N TYR A 177 -16.64 -0.60 -7.29
CA TYR A 177 -17.32 -1.36 -6.27
C TYR A 177 -18.79 -1.63 -6.63
N GLY A 178 -19.37 -2.64 -6.00
CA GLY A 178 -20.80 -2.92 -6.01
C GLY A 178 -21.22 -3.50 -4.66
N PHE A 179 -22.43 -3.20 -4.23
CA PHE A 179 -22.98 -3.75 -2.99
C PHE A 179 -24.37 -4.32 -3.24
N GLU A 180 -24.53 -5.62 -3.04
CA GLU A 180 -25.80 -6.31 -3.24
C GLU A 180 -26.10 -7.19 -2.03
N LYS A 181 -27.21 -6.89 -1.35
CA LYS A 181 -27.65 -7.55 -0.11
C LYS A 181 -26.58 -7.48 0.98
N ASN A 182 -25.78 -8.53 1.13
CA ASN A 182 -24.70 -8.65 2.11
C ASN A 182 -23.33 -8.88 1.45
N ARG A 183 -23.20 -8.64 0.14
CA ARG A 183 -21.97 -8.88 -0.62
C ARG A 183 -21.42 -7.59 -1.18
N LEU A 184 -20.15 -7.34 -0.89
CA LEU A 184 -19.37 -6.24 -1.44
C LEU A 184 -18.43 -6.79 -2.51
N SER A 185 -18.58 -6.34 -3.75
CA SER A 185 -17.59 -6.52 -4.80
C SER A 185 -16.66 -5.30 -4.86
N VAL A 186 -15.36 -5.54 -4.99
CA VAL A 186 -14.34 -4.50 -5.18
C VAL A 186 -13.48 -4.85 -6.39
N LEU A 187 -13.09 -3.80 -7.11
CA LEU A 187 -12.23 -3.85 -8.28
C LEU A 187 -11.03 -2.92 -8.07
N GLU A 188 -9.81 -3.43 -8.23
CA GLU A 188 -8.57 -2.66 -8.13
C GLU A 188 -7.76 -2.78 -9.42
N ASN A 189 -7.45 -1.65 -10.05
CA ASN A 189 -6.54 -1.57 -11.18
C ASN A 189 -5.13 -1.28 -10.67
N LYS A 190 -4.22 -2.24 -10.81
CA LYS A 190 -2.83 -2.08 -10.38
C LYS A 190 -2.03 -1.30 -11.42
N ARG A 191 -1.05 -0.54 -10.93
CA ARG A 191 -0.15 0.27 -11.77
C ARG A 191 1.15 -0.46 -12.13
N ASP A 192 1.17 -1.77 -11.97
CA ASP A 192 2.29 -2.67 -12.28
C ASP A 192 2.54 -2.85 -13.79
N ILE A 193 3.53 -3.68 -14.13
CA ILE A 193 4.00 -3.91 -15.50
C ILE A 193 2.92 -4.57 -16.36
N LEU A 194 2.23 -5.58 -15.81
CA LEU A 194 1.20 -6.36 -16.50
C LEU A 194 -0.20 -5.72 -16.48
N LYS A 195 -0.34 -4.60 -15.76
CA LYS A 195 -1.59 -3.85 -15.57
C LYS A 195 -2.69 -4.75 -15.03
N HIS A 196 -2.39 -5.43 -13.92
CA HIS A 196 -3.32 -6.34 -13.30
C HIS A 196 -4.62 -5.66 -12.87
N THR A 197 -5.69 -6.44 -12.92
CA THR A 197 -6.98 -6.08 -12.32
C THR A 197 -7.33 -7.15 -11.31
N VAL A 198 -7.47 -6.73 -10.05
CA VAL A 198 -7.87 -7.59 -8.93
C VAL A 198 -9.35 -7.38 -8.68
N SER A 199 -10.10 -8.48 -8.68
CA SER A 199 -11.52 -8.51 -8.35
C SER A 199 -11.72 -9.36 -7.11
N ALA A 200 -12.36 -8.81 -6.09
CA ALA A 200 -12.66 -9.56 -4.87
C ALA A 200 -14.11 -9.36 -4.47
N VAL A 201 -14.73 -10.42 -3.94
CA VAL A 201 -16.07 -10.36 -3.35
C VAL A 201 -15.96 -10.76 -1.89
N TRP A 202 -16.57 -9.95 -1.03
CA TRP A 202 -16.59 -10.14 0.42
C TRP A 202 -18.04 -10.28 0.89
N GLU A 203 -18.27 -11.18 1.84
CA GLU A 203 -19.61 -11.41 2.42
C GLU A 203 -19.64 -10.96 3.88
N PHE A 204 -20.63 -10.14 4.19
CA PHE A 204 -20.94 -9.65 5.54
C PHE A 204 -21.88 -10.66 6.22
N GLY A 205 -21.28 -11.71 6.80
CA GLY A 205 -21.96 -12.80 7.51
C GLY A 205 -21.78 -12.73 9.02
N GLN A 206 -21.45 -13.85 9.67
CA GLN A 206 -21.02 -13.88 11.08
C GLN A 206 -19.66 -13.20 11.28
N GLN A 207 -18.81 -13.25 10.25
CA GLN A 207 -17.57 -12.51 10.10
C GLN A 207 -17.48 -12.05 8.64
N VAL A 208 -16.78 -10.95 8.39
CA VAL A 208 -16.51 -10.51 7.01
C VAL A 208 -15.43 -11.40 6.42
N LYS A 209 -15.76 -12.12 5.34
CA LYS A 209 -14.84 -13.10 4.72
C LYS A 209 -14.80 -12.95 3.20
N PRO A 210 -13.65 -13.24 2.57
CA PRO A 210 -13.58 -13.28 1.11
C PRO A 210 -14.37 -14.50 0.60
N VAL A 211 -15.22 -14.27 -0.38
CA VAL A 211 -15.99 -15.30 -1.11
C VAL A 211 -15.28 -15.69 -2.39
N SER A 212 -14.74 -14.70 -3.10
CA SER A 212 -13.97 -14.92 -4.31
C SER A 212 -12.86 -13.88 -4.44
N TYR A 213 -11.79 -14.30 -5.09
CA TYR A 213 -10.65 -13.47 -5.43
C TYR A 213 -10.15 -13.91 -6.80
N SER A 214 -9.96 -12.96 -7.71
CA SER A 214 -9.38 -13.24 -9.02
C SER A 214 -8.46 -12.11 -9.44
N VAL A 215 -7.39 -12.51 -10.13
CA VAL A 215 -6.42 -11.62 -10.74
C VAL A 215 -6.47 -11.85 -12.24
N THR A 216 -6.55 -10.76 -12.99
CA THR A 216 -6.51 -10.81 -14.45
C THR A 216 -5.42 -9.88 -14.96
N ARG A 217 -4.72 -10.30 -16.00
CA ARG A 217 -3.67 -9.49 -16.64
C ARG A 217 -4.26 -8.76 -17.85
N LYS A 218 -3.91 -7.49 -18.04
CA LYS A 218 -4.22 -6.78 -19.30
C LYS A 218 -3.12 -6.97 -20.35
N LYS A 219 -1.90 -7.31 -19.93
CA LYS A 219 -0.77 -7.69 -20.81
C LYS A 219 -0.36 -9.13 -20.55
N GLN A 220 0.15 -9.80 -21.56
CA GLN A 220 0.66 -11.16 -21.42
C GLN A 220 2.13 -11.14 -21.00
N SER A 221 2.56 -12.13 -20.20
CA SER A 221 3.96 -12.20 -19.73
C SER A 221 4.97 -12.36 -20.87
N PHE A 222 4.61 -13.11 -21.92
CA PHE A 222 5.48 -13.35 -23.08
C PHE A 222 5.73 -12.11 -23.97
N THR A 223 4.99 -11.02 -23.78
CA THR A 223 5.22 -9.77 -24.53
C THR A 223 6.19 -8.82 -23.82
N LEU A 224 6.66 -9.18 -22.62
CA LEU A 224 7.56 -8.35 -21.84
C LEU A 224 8.99 -8.38 -22.38
N ASN A 225 9.67 -7.23 -22.26
CA ASN A 225 11.13 -7.18 -22.39
C ASN A 225 11.76 -8.02 -21.26
N LYS A 226 12.87 -8.69 -21.56
CA LYS A 226 13.66 -9.48 -20.59
C LYS A 226 13.94 -8.71 -19.29
N SER A 227 14.24 -7.41 -19.38
CA SER A 227 14.51 -6.54 -18.22
C SER A 227 13.31 -6.37 -17.28
N LEU A 228 12.08 -6.46 -17.79
CA LEU A 228 10.84 -6.28 -17.01
C LEU A 228 10.24 -7.60 -16.53
N PHE A 229 10.68 -8.73 -17.10
CA PHE A 229 10.10 -10.04 -16.84
C PHE A 229 10.19 -10.43 -15.36
N ALA A 230 11.34 -10.19 -14.73
CA ALA A 230 11.55 -10.51 -13.32
C ALA A 230 10.71 -9.63 -12.38
N TYR A 231 10.62 -8.33 -12.67
CA TYR A 231 9.77 -7.42 -11.88
C TYR A 231 8.30 -7.80 -11.97
N ALA A 232 7.81 -8.11 -13.18
CA ALA A 232 6.43 -8.55 -13.39
C ALA A 232 6.11 -9.85 -12.63
N PHE A 233 7.08 -10.78 -12.55
CA PHE A 233 6.95 -12.00 -11.75
C PHE A 233 6.73 -11.70 -10.26
N PHE A 234 7.53 -10.81 -9.66
CA PHE A 234 7.35 -10.43 -8.26
C PHE A 234 6.07 -9.61 -8.03
N GLU A 235 5.70 -8.73 -8.97
CA GLU A 235 4.43 -8.00 -8.91
C GLU A 235 3.21 -8.93 -8.96
N GLU A 236 3.25 -10.01 -9.76
CA GLU A 236 2.21 -11.05 -9.77
C GLU A 236 2.10 -11.74 -8.40
N ILE A 237 3.23 -12.07 -7.78
CA ILE A 237 3.26 -12.70 -6.45
C ILE A 237 2.70 -11.75 -5.38
N LEU A 238 3.03 -10.46 -5.43
CA LEU A 238 2.53 -9.44 -4.48
C LEU A 238 1.01 -9.37 -4.43
N ILE A 239 0.35 -9.61 -5.56
CA ILE A 239 -1.11 -9.56 -5.67
C ILE A 239 -1.75 -10.94 -5.59
N ASN A 240 -1.02 -11.97 -5.14
CA ASN A 240 -1.51 -13.35 -5.07
C ASN A 240 -2.04 -13.87 -6.42
N GLY A 241 -1.42 -13.44 -7.51
CA GLY A 241 -1.70 -13.93 -8.86
C GLY A 241 -1.03 -15.27 -9.16
N ASP A 242 -1.34 -15.85 -10.32
CA ASP A 242 -0.76 -17.13 -10.73
C ASP A 242 0.55 -16.91 -11.48
N CYS A 243 1.67 -17.05 -10.79
CA CYS A 243 2.99 -16.86 -11.37
C CYS A 243 3.50 -18.05 -12.22
N SER A 244 2.71 -19.11 -12.44
CA SER A 244 3.17 -20.32 -13.17
C SER A 244 3.64 -20.04 -14.59
N ASP A 245 3.11 -19.02 -15.27
CA ASP A 245 3.55 -18.64 -16.63
C ASP A 245 4.97 -18.06 -16.69
N PHE A 246 5.55 -17.70 -15.55
CA PHE A 246 6.93 -17.21 -15.48
C PHE A 246 7.93 -18.34 -15.23
N LEU A 247 7.46 -19.53 -14.85
CA LEU A 247 8.27 -20.62 -14.33
C LEU A 247 8.51 -21.72 -15.37
N THR A 248 9.67 -22.38 -15.29
CA THR A 248 9.92 -23.61 -16.05
C THR A 248 8.93 -24.71 -15.67
N PRO A 249 8.66 -25.70 -16.55
CA PRO A 249 7.75 -26.82 -16.25
C PRO A 249 8.05 -27.53 -14.91
N ARG A 250 9.33 -27.56 -14.53
CA ARG A 250 9.79 -28.12 -13.25
C ARG A 250 9.33 -27.30 -12.03
N LEU A 251 9.33 -25.97 -12.13
CA LEU A 251 8.95 -25.07 -11.03
C LEU A 251 7.45 -24.74 -10.97
N LYS A 252 6.71 -24.90 -12.08
CA LYS A 252 5.25 -24.64 -12.13
C LYS A 252 4.45 -25.26 -10.97
N PRO A 253 4.69 -26.52 -10.54
CA PRO A 253 3.95 -27.11 -9.42
C PRO A 253 4.11 -26.34 -8.09
N LYS A 254 5.23 -25.61 -7.93
CA LYS A 254 5.55 -24.83 -6.71
C LYS A 254 5.10 -23.37 -6.79
N ALA A 255 4.42 -22.95 -7.86
CA ALA A 255 4.03 -21.55 -8.05
C ALA A 255 3.29 -20.94 -6.84
N ARG A 256 2.45 -21.74 -6.18
CA ARG A 256 1.66 -21.31 -5.01
C ARG A 256 2.50 -21.21 -3.73
N GLU A 257 3.59 -21.97 -3.63
CA GLU A 257 4.49 -21.97 -2.47
C GLU A 257 5.41 -20.75 -2.45
N LEU A 258 5.61 -20.09 -3.60
CA LEU A 258 6.54 -18.97 -3.73
C LEU A 258 6.18 -17.77 -2.87
N LYS A 259 4.88 -17.48 -2.67
CA LYS A 259 4.46 -16.39 -1.79
C LYS A 259 4.85 -16.65 -0.34
N GLU A 260 4.69 -17.89 0.11
CA GLU A 260 5.08 -18.30 1.47
C GLU A 260 6.61 -18.29 1.63
N PHE A 261 7.34 -18.77 0.63
CA PHE A 261 8.81 -18.75 0.62
C PHE A 261 9.40 -17.33 0.68
N LEU A 262 8.84 -16.39 -0.09
CA LEU A 262 9.31 -15.00 -0.15
C LEU A 262 8.76 -14.13 1.00
N GLY A 263 7.70 -14.57 1.67
CA GLY A 263 7.03 -13.82 2.73
C GLY A 263 6.36 -12.52 2.27
N ASP A 264 6.28 -11.57 3.19
CA ASP A 264 5.51 -10.33 3.06
C ASP A 264 6.36 -9.13 2.60
N PHE A 265 7.11 -9.33 1.51
CA PHE A 265 7.70 -8.19 0.81
C PHE A 265 6.59 -7.28 0.29
N ILE A 266 6.86 -5.97 0.25
CA ILE A 266 5.90 -4.92 -0.11
C ILE A 266 6.21 -4.31 -1.48
N LYS A 267 7.44 -4.45 -1.98
CA LYS A 267 7.84 -3.94 -3.30
C LYS A 267 9.06 -4.67 -3.85
N VAL A 268 9.17 -4.73 -5.17
CA VAL A 268 10.39 -5.10 -5.88
C VAL A 268 11.02 -3.84 -6.48
N LEU A 269 12.33 -3.66 -6.27
CA LEU A 269 13.11 -2.49 -6.69
C LEU A 269 14.36 -2.95 -7.47
N PRO A 270 14.92 -2.10 -8.33
CA PRO A 270 16.23 -2.36 -8.91
C PRO A 270 17.31 -2.50 -7.82
N PRO A 271 18.41 -3.21 -8.10
CA PRO A 271 19.52 -3.31 -7.17
C PRO A 271 20.18 -1.92 -6.98
N PRO A 272 20.69 -1.60 -5.78
CA PRO A 272 21.61 -0.49 -5.57
C PRO A 272 22.83 -0.60 -6.50
N HIS A 273 23.46 0.51 -6.87
CA HIS A 273 24.62 0.54 -7.79
C HIS A 273 25.84 -0.28 -7.30
N PHE A 274 25.93 -0.59 -6.01
CA PHE A 274 27.00 -1.40 -5.43
C PHE A 274 26.68 -2.90 -5.39
N LYS A 275 25.47 -3.30 -5.82
CA LYS A 275 25.09 -4.70 -5.99
C LYS A 275 25.07 -5.05 -7.49
N PRO A 276 25.32 -6.31 -7.88
CA PRO A 276 25.26 -6.74 -9.27
C PRO A 276 23.90 -6.46 -9.94
N ASP A 277 23.92 -6.07 -11.22
CA ASP A 277 22.73 -5.74 -12.02
C ASP A 277 21.78 -6.93 -12.25
N ASP A 278 22.24 -8.16 -12.03
CA ASP A 278 21.44 -9.38 -12.15
C ASP A 278 20.67 -9.73 -10.86
N LEU A 279 20.81 -8.92 -9.80
CA LEU A 279 20.02 -9.02 -8.58
C LEU A 279 18.78 -8.13 -8.61
N LEU A 280 17.82 -8.46 -7.76
CA LEU A 280 16.61 -7.69 -7.49
C LEU A 280 16.52 -7.41 -6.01
N THR A 281 16.00 -6.24 -5.65
CA THR A 281 15.79 -5.87 -4.25
C THR A 281 14.34 -6.12 -3.87
N LEU A 282 14.11 -7.01 -2.92
CA LEU A 282 12.81 -7.16 -2.26
C LEU A 282 12.78 -6.30 -1.01
N LEU A 283 11.88 -5.32 -1.00
CA LEU A 283 11.66 -4.42 0.11
C LEU A 283 10.62 -5.03 1.06
N TYR A 284 10.96 -5.14 2.34
CA TYR A 284 10.06 -5.50 3.44
C TYR A 284 9.82 -4.28 4.33
N ASN A 285 8.95 -4.42 5.33
CA ASN A 285 8.64 -3.35 6.28
C ASN A 285 9.81 -2.92 7.17
N ASP A 286 10.88 -3.71 7.28
CA ASP A 286 11.99 -3.45 8.21
C ASP A 286 13.37 -3.83 7.64
N LYS A 287 13.41 -4.47 6.46
CA LYS A 287 14.63 -4.97 5.82
C LYS A 287 14.53 -4.96 4.30
N VAL A 288 15.65 -5.24 3.66
CA VAL A 288 15.70 -5.67 2.26
C VAL A 288 16.32 -7.05 2.16
N GLU A 289 15.92 -7.80 1.14
CA GLU A 289 16.59 -9.02 0.70
C GLU A 289 16.95 -8.90 -0.78
N TYR A 290 18.06 -9.50 -1.17
CA TYR A 290 18.50 -9.53 -2.56
C TYR A 290 18.20 -10.89 -3.15
N VAL A 291 17.58 -10.90 -4.33
CA VAL A 291 17.18 -12.15 -4.99
C VAL A 291 17.83 -12.24 -6.35
N LYS A 292 18.36 -13.42 -6.64
CA LYS A 292 18.88 -13.80 -7.96
C LYS A 292 17.95 -14.82 -8.60
N LEU A 293 17.67 -14.63 -9.88
CA LEU A 293 16.91 -15.57 -10.70
C LEU A 293 17.84 -16.23 -11.71
N SER A 294 17.71 -17.54 -11.89
CA SER A 294 18.30 -18.23 -13.04
C SER A 294 17.23 -18.54 -14.08
N PHE A 295 17.63 -18.52 -15.35
CA PHE A 295 16.71 -18.68 -16.46
C PHE A 295 17.09 -19.89 -17.32
N GLU A 296 16.08 -20.65 -17.75
CA GLU A 296 16.19 -21.69 -18.77
C GLU A 296 15.12 -21.42 -19.83
N ASN A 297 15.54 -21.33 -21.10
CA ASN A 297 14.65 -21.05 -22.23
C ASN A 297 13.76 -19.80 -22.05
N GLY A 298 14.27 -18.79 -21.32
CA GLY A 298 13.56 -17.54 -21.05
C GLY A 298 12.55 -17.60 -19.91
N LEU A 299 12.44 -18.71 -19.20
CA LEU A 299 11.61 -18.90 -18.01
C LEU A 299 12.48 -19.00 -16.75
N ILE A 300 11.92 -18.67 -15.59
CA ILE A 300 12.61 -18.77 -14.30
C ILE A 300 12.73 -20.24 -13.93
N ASP A 301 13.97 -20.71 -13.75
CA ASP A 301 14.30 -22.10 -13.40
C ASP A 301 14.78 -22.26 -11.95
N ASN A 302 15.27 -21.17 -11.35
CA ASN A 302 15.61 -21.12 -9.93
C ASN A 302 15.47 -19.70 -9.38
N LEU A 303 15.26 -19.64 -8.07
CA LEU A 303 15.25 -18.42 -7.29
C LEU A 303 16.11 -18.65 -6.05
N SER A 304 17.06 -17.75 -5.80
CA SER A 304 17.91 -17.79 -4.62
C SER A 304 17.94 -16.44 -3.93
N ILE A 305 17.63 -16.43 -2.64
CA ILE A 305 17.87 -15.27 -1.77
C ILE A 305 19.37 -15.26 -1.46
N ILE A 306 20.00 -14.10 -1.65
CA ILE A 306 21.42 -13.89 -1.41
C ILE A 306 21.56 -13.29 -0.02
N ASP A 307 22.20 -14.05 0.87
CA ASP A 307 22.58 -13.56 2.19
C ASP A 307 23.61 -12.41 2.06
N LYS A 308 23.54 -11.50 3.05
CA LYS A 308 24.17 -10.16 3.12
C LYS A 308 25.50 -9.98 2.38
#